data_AF-A0A3B9L6Z2-F1
#
_entry.id   AF-A0A3B9L6Z2-F1
#
_cell.length_a   1.000
_cell.length_b   1.000
_cell.length_c   1.000
_cell.angle_alpha   90.00
_cell.angle_beta   90.00
_cell.angle_gamma   90.00
#
_symmetry.space_group_name_H-M   'P 1'
#
loop_
_entity.id
_entity.type
_entity.pdbx_description
1 polymer ?
#
loop_
_entity_poly.entity_id
_entity_poly.type
_entity_poly.pdbx_seq_one_letter_code
_entity_poly.pdbx_strand_id
1 'polypeptide(L)'
;MSLSHPILGHPVRFSYAANGLDSFSLASLACRLKTTKTTLVVVSSNAFEAQRLLEEIPFFAPDLIIHLLPDWETLPYDVFSPHPDLISERLATLYQISQNLCDVMIVPMTTALLRLPPVSYLSAHTFMLKKGQKLDLEALRHQCAHAGYHHVNQVMSPGEFSVRGGLVDLFPMGSVVPYRIDLFDDEIETIRTFDVDTQRSLYPVSEIRLLPAREFPLDEEGIAKFRSQFREQFEGDPQRAKIYKDVS
;
A
#
# COMPACT_ATOMS: atom_id res chain seq x y z
N MET A 1 4.69 -9.52 32.72
CA MET A 1 3.82 -10.72 32.63
C MET A 1 4.04 -11.32 31.25
N SER A 2 4.34 -12.60 31.10
CA SER A 2 4.58 -13.17 29.76
C SER A 2 3.26 -13.53 29.10
N LEU A 3 2.93 -12.92 27.95
CA LEU A 3 1.78 -13.33 27.15
C LEU A 3 1.99 -14.75 26.62
N SER A 4 1.08 -15.67 26.91
CA SER A 4 1.08 -16.99 26.30
C SER A 4 0.67 -16.92 24.83
N HIS A 5 1.05 -17.92 24.03
CA HIS A 5 0.54 -18.05 22.67
C HIS A 5 -1.00 -18.22 22.72
N PRO A 6 -1.79 -17.42 21.98
CA PRO A 6 -3.24 -17.58 21.97
C PRO A 6 -3.62 -18.95 21.42
N ILE A 7 -4.52 -19.64 22.11
CA ILE A 7 -5.10 -20.89 21.62
C ILE A 7 -6.39 -20.53 20.88
N LEU A 8 -6.53 -21.00 19.63
CA LEU A 8 -7.69 -20.72 18.80
C LEU A 8 -8.99 -21.11 19.53
N GLY A 9 -9.95 -20.18 19.59
CA GLY A 9 -11.22 -20.36 20.30
C GLY A 9 -11.19 -20.12 21.82
N HIS A 10 -10.01 -19.88 22.40
CA HIS A 10 -9.84 -19.64 23.84
C HIS A 10 -9.25 -18.25 24.11
N PRO A 11 -10.09 -17.20 24.13
CA PRO A 11 -9.63 -15.84 24.42
C PRO A 11 -9.14 -15.74 25.86
N VAL A 12 -7.93 -15.21 26.04
CA VAL A 12 -7.38 -14.89 27.37
C VAL A 12 -7.42 -13.37 27.54
N ARG A 13 -7.90 -12.92 28.70
CA ARG A 13 -7.94 -11.50 29.04
C ARG A 13 -6.76 -11.17 29.95
N PHE A 14 -6.04 -10.12 29.60
CA PHE A 14 -4.96 -9.56 30.39
C PHE A 14 -5.34 -8.16 30.84
N SER A 15 -4.87 -7.76 32.01
CA SER A 15 -5.01 -6.39 32.53
C SER A 15 -3.64 -5.90 32.97
N TYR A 16 -3.27 -4.71 32.53
CA TYR A 16 -1.99 -4.11 32.84
C TYR A 16 -2.19 -2.98 33.84
N ALA A 17 -1.38 -2.99 34.90
CA ALA A 17 -1.50 -2.03 36.00
C ALA A 17 -0.86 -0.66 35.69
N ALA A 18 -0.05 -0.57 34.65
CA ALA A 18 0.65 0.64 34.21
C ALA A 18 0.74 0.68 32.69
N ASN A 19 0.75 1.90 32.13
CA ASN A 19 0.94 2.14 30.70
C ASN A 19 2.32 1.63 30.25
N GLY A 20 2.40 1.10 29.02
CA GLY A 20 3.63 0.59 28.41
C GLY A 20 3.97 -0.87 28.78
N LEU A 21 3.39 -1.42 29.85
CA LEU A 21 3.55 -2.85 30.17
C LEU A 21 2.91 -3.76 29.12
N ASP A 22 1.87 -3.28 28.46
CA ASP A 22 1.26 -3.92 27.29
C ASP A 22 2.22 -3.96 26.11
N SER A 23 2.83 -2.82 25.76
CA SER A 23 3.84 -2.70 24.69
C SER A 23 5.03 -3.62 24.93
N PHE A 24 5.58 -3.65 26.15
CA PHE A 24 6.64 -4.60 26.53
C PHE A 24 6.20 -6.06 26.37
N SER A 25 4.98 -6.38 26.80
CA SER A 25 4.47 -7.75 26.75
C SER A 25 4.22 -8.22 25.31
N LEU A 26 3.71 -7.33 24.45
CA LEU A 26 3.54 -7.55 23.02
C LEU A 26 4.89 -7.72 22.31
N ALA A 27 5.88 -6.86 22.61
CA ALA A 27 7.25 -6.97 22.09
C ALA A 27 7.87 -8.33 22.44
N SER A 28 7.76 -8.75 23.70
CA SER A 28 8.26 -10.04 24.17
C SER A 28 7.59 -11.23 23.45
N LEU A 29 6.27 -11.15 23.23
CA LEU A 29 5.54 -12.16 22.48
C LEU A 29 5.98 -12.21 21.02
N ALA A 30 6.09 -11.05 20.37
CA ALA A 30 6.54 -10.93 18.98
C ALA A 30 7.94 -11.51 18.78
N CYS A 31 8.89 -11.25 19.69
CA CYS A 31 10.23 -11.86 19.64
C CYS A 31 10.17 -13.39 19.66
N ARG A 32 9.28 -14.00 20.46
CA ARG A 32 9.09 -15.46 20.44
C ARG A 32 8.47 -15.93 19.14
N LEU A 33 7.43 -15.27 18.66
CA LEU A 33 6.73 -15.65 17.42
C LEU A 33 7.60 -15.50 16.16
N LYS A 34 8.54 -14.55 16.16
CA LYS A 34 9.54 -14.38 15.12
C LYS A 34 10.40 -15.64 14.93
N THR A 35 10.75 -16.33 16.02
CA THR A 35 11.51 -17.61 15.93
C THR A 35 10.74 -18.72 15.21
N THR A 36 9.41 -18.66 15.23
CA THR A 36 8.50 -19.58 14.53
C THR A 36 7.94 -18.99 13.24
N LYS A 37 8.50 -17.88 12.74
CA LYS A 37 8.05 -17.15 11.53
C LYS A 37 6.54 -16.85 11.53
N THR A 38 6.00 -16.51 12.69
CA THR A 38 4.58 -16.20 12.87
C THR A 38 4.43 -14.71 13.14
N THR A 39 3.65 -14.01 12.32
CA THR A 39 3.35 -12.58 12.52
C THR A 39 2.35 -12.40 13.67
N LEU A 40 2.61 -11.45 14.56
CA LEU A 40 1.66 -11.02 15.57
C LEU A 40 0.75 -9.94 15.01
N VAL A 41 -0.56 -10.20 14.92
CA VAL A 41 -1.55 -9.16 14.57
C VAL A 41 -2.13 -8.55 15.85
N VAL A 42 -1.99 -7.24 16.00
CA VAL A 42 -2.51 -6.46 17.12
C VAL A 42 -3.64 -5.57 16.63
N VAL A 43 -4.87 -5.89 17.04
CA VAL A 43 -6.03 -5.04 16.77
C VAL A 43 -6.19 -4.06 17.92
N SER A 44 -5.90 -2.77 17.68
CA SER A 44 -6.05 -1.72 18.69
C SER A 44 -7.48 -1.18 18.73
N SER A 45 -7.87 -0.54 19.83
CA SER A 45 -9.20 0.05 19.96
C SER A 45 -9.43 1.27 19.06
N ASN A 46 -8.38 2.00 18.72
CA ASN A 46 -8.43 3.21 17.89
C ASN A 46 -7.03 3.54 17.31
N ALA A 47 -6.96 4.56 16.46
CA ALA A 47 -5.73 5.02 15.81
C ALA A 47 -4.67 5.53 16.80
N PHE A 48 -5.07 6.22 17.88
CA PHE A 48 -4.12 6.72 18.90
C PHE A 48 -3.39 5.58 19.60
N GLU A 49 -4.11 4.54 20.00
CA GLU A 49 -3.50 3.35 20.61
C GLU A 49 -2.62 2.58 19.61
N ALA A 50 -3.02 2.53 18.33
CA ALA A 50 -2.18 1.93 17.30
C ALA A 50 -0.84 2.67 17.15
N GLN A 51 -0.88 4.01 17.09
CA GLN A 51 0.31 4.84 16.97
C GLN A 51 1.22 4.72 18.20
N ARG A 52 0.63 4.74 19.41
CA ARG A 52 1.38 4.51 20.65
C ARG A 52 2.14 3.18 20.61
N LEU A 53 1.48 2.10 20.19
CA LEU A 53 2.10 0.78 20.08
C LEU A 53 3.21 0.74 19.02
N LEU A 54 3.00 1.42 17.89
CA LEU A 54 4.00 1.55 16.82
C LEU A 54 5.28 2.22 17.33
N GLU A 55 5.16 3.21 18.22
CA GLU A 55 6.29 3.93 18.82
C GLU A 55 6.93 3.17 20.00
N GLU A 56 6.12 2.53 20.87
CA GLU A 56 6.61 1.90 22.10
C GLU A 56 7.20 0.51 21.90
N ILE A 57 6.69 -0.31 20.97
CA ILE A 57 7.20 -1.69 20.78
C ILE A 57 8.68 -1.70 20.34
N PRO A 58 9.14 -0.86 19.38
CA PRO A 58 10.55 -0.80 18.98
C PRO A 58 11.51 -0.45 20.11
N PHE A 59 11.06 0.31 21.12
CA PHE A 59 11.89 0.63 22.28
C PHE A 59 12.32 -0.63 23.05
N PHE A 60 11.44 -1.64 23.15
CA PHE A 60 11.73 -2.89 23.85
C PHE A 60 12.35 -3.96 22.95
N ALA A 61 12.10 -3.90 21.64
CA ALA A 61 12.56 -4.89 20.68
C ALA A 61 12.88 -4.23 19.32
N PRO A 62 14.05 -3.57 19.20
CA PRO A 62 14.41 -2.76 18.03
C PRO A 62 14.61 -3.58 16.75
N ASP A 63 14.83 -4.88 16.87
CA ASP A 63 15.04 -5.79 15.73
C ASP A 63 13.72 -6.32 15.11
N LEU A 64 12.56 -5.94 15.66
CA LEU A 64 11.26 -6.33 15.09
C LEU A 64 10.90 -5.43 13.92
N ILE A 65 10.41 -6.04 12.84
CA ILE A 65 9.82 -5.32 11.71
C ILE A 65 8.33 -5.11 12.01
N ILE A 66 7.95 -3.86 12.22
CA ILE A 66 6.60 -3.47 12.64
C ILE A 66 5.94 -2.65 11.55
N HIS A 67 4.70 -2.99 11.21
CA HIS A 67 3.88 -2.21 10.30
C HIS A 67 2.56 -1.83 10.95
N LEU A 68 2.07 -0.64 10.62
CA LEU A 68 0.71 -0.17 10.92
C LEU A 68 -0.07 -0.18 9.60
N LEU A 69 -1.29 -0.74 9.58
CA LEU A 69 -2.20 -0.51 8.45
C LEU A 69 -2.76 0.90 8.56
N PRO A 70 -2.49 1.80 7.61
CA PRO A 70 -3.10 3.12 7.62
C PRO A 70 -4.60 3.00 7.41
N ASP A 71 -5.39 3.83 8.08
CA ASP A 71 -6.80 4.01 7.72
C ASP A 71 -6.92 4.81 6.42
N TRP A 72 -8.10 4.81 5.80
CA TRP A 72 -8.35 5.74 4.69
C TRP A 72 -8.50 7.19 5.14
N GLU A 73 -8.74 7.42 6.43
CA GLU A 73 -9.03 8.75 7.01
C GLU A 73 -10.25 9.42 6.35
N THR A 74 -11.16 8.61 5.82
CA THR A 74 -12.46 9.04 5.29
C THR A 74 -13.58 8.40 6.08
N LEU A 75 -14.73 9.06 6.12
CA LEU A 75 -15.90 8.47 6.77
C LEU A 75 -16.49 7.33 5.91
N PRO A 76 -17.21 6.37 6.52
CA PRO A 76 -17.99 5.41 5.75
C PRO A 76 -18.97 6.15 4.82
N TYR A 77 -18.88 5.87 3.52
CA TYR A 77 -19.66 6.54 2.46
C TYR A 77 -19.37 8.05 2.30
N ASP A 78 -18.13 8.47 2.57
CA ASP A 78 -17.68 9.84 2.29
C ASP A 78 -17.78 10.18 0.79
N VAL A 79 -17.83 11.48 0.51
CA VAL A 79 -17.81 12.04 -0.85
C VAL A 79 -16.38 12.27 -1.36
N PHE A 80 -15.39 12.20 -0.46
CA PHE A 80 -13.98 12.34 -0.79
C PHE A 80 -13.29 10.98 -0.91
N SER A 81 -12.38 10.88 -1.87
CA SER A 81 -11.48 9.74 -1.98
C SER A 81 -10.35 9.85 -0.94
N PRO A 82 -9.79 8.73 -0.45
CA PRO A 82 -8.62 8.75 0.41
C PRO A 82 -7.43 9.43 -0.26
N HIS A 83 -6.55 10.02 0.54
CA HIS A 83 -5.35 10.67 0.03
C HIS A 83 -4.43 9.65 -0.69
N PRO A 84 -3.82 9.98 -1.85
CA PRO A 84 -2.92 9.08 -2.56
C PRO A 84 -1.77 8.53 -1.70
N ASP A 85 -1.22 9.34 -0.80
CA ASP A 85 -0.16 8.90 0.13
C ASP A 85 -0.63 7.79 1.07
N LEU A 86 -1.86 7.87 1.59
CA LEU A 86 -2.44 6.82 2.43
C LEU A 86 -2.66 5.54 1.63
N ILE A 87 -3.13 5.66 0.38
CA ILE A 87 -3.27 4.49 -0.52
C ILE A 87 -1.89 3.87 -0.81
N SER A 88 -0.89 4.70 -1.07
CA SER A 88 0.50 4.27 -1.30
C SER A 88 1.06 3.50 -0.11
N GLU A 89 0.91 4.05 1.10
CA GLU A 89 1.36 3.43 2.34
C GLU A 89 0.60 2.13 2.65
N ARG A 90 -0.73 2.12 2.46
CA ARG A 90 -1.55 0.91 2.62
C ARG A 90 -1.08 -0.21 1.69
N LEU A 91 -0.90 0.09 0.41
CA LEU A 91 -0.44 -0.90 -0.58
C LEU A 91 0.96 -1.41 -0.24
N ALA A 92 1.88 -0.54 0.21
CA ALA A 92 3.18 -0.96 0.71
C ALA A 92 3.05 -1.93 1.89
N THR A 93 2.26 -1.58 2.91
CA THR A 93 2.05 -2.41 4.09
C THR A 93 1.46 -3.77 3.72
N LEU A 94 0.41 -3.80 2.90
CA LEU A 94 -0.20 -5.06 2.43
C LEU A 94 0.80 -5.89 1.61
N TYR A 95 1.62 -5.25 0.78
CA TYR A 95 2.68 -5.92 0.04
C TYR A 95 3.72 -6.54 0.98
N GLN A 96 4.26 -5.80 1.96
CA GLN A 96 5.24 -6.32 2.93
C GLN A 96 4.70 -7.53 3.70
N ILE A 97 3.45 -7.47 4.15
CA ILE A 97 2.78 -8.58 4.83
C ILE A 97 2.65 -9.79 3.90
N SER A 98 2.26 -9.58 2.63
CA SER A 98 2.16 -10.68 1.65
C SER A 98 3.50 -11.38 1.38
N GLN A 99 4.61 -10.67 1.57
CA GLN A 99 5.97 -11.20 1.41
C GLN A 99 6.54 -11.82 2.69
N ASN A 100 5.75 -11.92 3.77
CA ASN A 100 6.20 -12.34 5.11
C ASN A 100 7.32 -11.44 5.69
N LEU A 101 7.31 -10.16 5.35
CA LEU A 101 8.25 -9.15 5.82
C LEU A 101 7.63 -8.31 6.95
N CYS A 102 7.01 -8.97 7.93
CA CYS A 102 6.34 -8.31 9.04
C CYS A 102 6.33 -9.21 10.28
N ASP A 103 6.94 -8.76 11.37
CA ASP A 103 6.90 -9.47 12.66
C ASP A 103 5.66 -9.08 13.48
N VAL A 104 5.31 -7.79 13.47
CA VAL A 104 4.14 -7.24 14.16
C VAL A 104 3.32 -6.38 13.21
N MET A 105 2.04 -6.71 13.07
CA MET A 105 1.07 -5.95 12.30
C MET A 105 0.07 -5.29 13.23
N ILE A 106 0.05 -3.97 13.26
CA ILE A 106 -0.88 -3.17 14.07
C ILE A 106 -2.01 -2.70 13.15
N VAL A 107 -3.25 -2.82 13.60
CA VAL A 107 -4.42 -2.35 12.86
C VAL A 107 -5.47 -1.80 13.81
N PRO A 108 -5.94 -0.56 13.64
CA PRO A 108 -7.09 -0.06 14.39
C PRO A 108 -8.35 -0.88 14.11
N MET A 109 -9.21 -1.07 15.11
CA MET A 109 -10.46 -1.83 14.97
C MET A 109 -11.31 -1.36 13.78
N THR A 110 -11.42 -0.05 13.56
CA THR A 110 -12.19 0.52 12.43
C THR A 110 -11.63 0.09 11.08
N THR A 111 -10.31 0.10 10.93
CA THR A 111 -9.60 -0.31 9.71
C THR A 111 -9.66 -1.83 9.52
N ALA A 112 -9.64 -2.61 10.60
CA ALA A 112 -9.72 -4.08 10.56
C ALA A 112 -11.07 -4.59 10.03
N LEU A 113 -12.12 -3.78 10.10
CA LEU A 113 -13.46 -4.13 9.58
C LEU A 113 -13.59 -3.93 8.07
N LEU A 114 -12.63 -3.23 7.44
CA LEU A 114 -12.65 -2.98 6.00
C LEU A 114 -12.29 -4.24 5.23
N ARG A 115 -12.97 -4.46 4.10
CA ARG A 115 -12.58 -5.51 3.16
C ARG A 115 -11.36 -5.07 2.38
N LEU A 116 -10.38 -5.96 2.28
CA LEU A 116 -9.13 -5.72 1.55
C LEU A 116 -9.20 -6.33 0.15
N PRO A 117 -8.40 -5.82 -0.82
CA PRO A 117 -8.18 -6.51 -2.08
C PRO A 117 -7.62 -7.93 -1.84
N PRO A 118 -7.93 -8.90 -2.71
CA PRO A 118 -7.35 -10.22 -2.60
C PRO A 118 -5.84 -10.16 -2.82
N VAL A 119 -5.07 -11.02 -2.14
CA VAL A 119 -3.60 -11.06 -2.28
C VAL A 119 -3.17 -11.22 -3.74
N SER A 120 -3.92 -12.00 -4.52
CA SER A 120 -3.68 -12.21 -5.95
C SER A 120 -3.75 -10.92 -6.77
N TYR A 121 -4.56 -9.94 -6.36
CA TYR A 121 -4.65 -8.65 -7.04
C TYR A 121 -3.34 -7.87 -6.93
N LEU A 122 -2.76 -7.80 -5.71
CA LEU A 122 -1.47 -7.13 -5.50
C LEU A 122 -0.35 -7.82 -6.29
N SER A 123 -0.29 -9.16 -6.23
CA SER A 123 0.75 -9.92 -6.93
C SER A 123 0.67 -9.78 -8.45
N ALA A 124 -0.53 -9.78 -9.03
CA ALA A 124 -0.74 -9.68 -10.48
C ALA A 124 -0.38 -8.29 -11.04
N HIS A 125 -0.47 -7.24 -10.22
CA HIS A 125 -0.24 -5.86 -10.64
C HIS A 125 1.04 -5.25 -10.07
N THR A 126 1.95 -6.09 -9.57
CA THR A 126 3.29 -5.67 -9.15
C THR A 126 4.28 -5.90 -10.29
N PHE A 127 5.00 -4.86 -10.69
CA PHE A 127 6.06 -4.97 -11.70
C PHE A 127 7.34 -4.29 -11.23
N MET A 128 8.45 -4.66 -11.85
CA MET A 128 9.80 -4.26 -11.45
C MET A 128 10.54 -3.75 -12.67
N LEU A 129 11.18 -2.59 -12.54
CA LEU A 129 12.02 -2.02 -13.58
C LEU A 129 13.46 -1.95 -13.08
N LYS A 130 14.40 -2.46 -13.88
CA LYS A 130 15.83 -2.49 -13.54
C LYS A 130 16.65 -1.74 -14.58
N LYS A 131 17.74 -1.12 -14.14
CA LYS A 131 18.77 -0.60 -15.04
C LYS A 131 19.27 -1.71 -15.97
N GLY A 132 19.46 -1.36 -17.25
CA GLY A 132 19.95 -2.26 -18.31
C GLY A 132 18.88 -3.17 -18.93
N GLN A 133 17.62 -3.08 -18.48
CA GLN A 133 16.53 -3.80 -19.14
C GLN A 133 16.03 -3.02 -20.36
N LYS A 134 15.53 -3.75 -21.37
CA LYS A 134 14.75 -3.14 -22.44
C LYS A 134 13.38 -2.71 -21.94
N LEU A 135 12.93 -1.53 -22.36
CA LEU A 135 11.67 -0.94 -21.97
C LEU A 135 10.97 -0.31 -23.18
N ASP A 136 9.86 -0.92 -23.60
CA ASP A 136 8.93 -0.32 -24.55
C ASP A 136 8.05 0.71 -23.83
N LEU A 137 8.18 1.98 -24.21
CA LEU A 137 7.46 3.08 -23.59
C LEU A 137 5.96 3.02 -23.81
N GLU A 138 5.49 2.56 -24.97
CA GLU A 138 4.06 2.43 -25.24
C GLU A 138 3.47 1.27 -24.43
N ALA A 139 4.19 0.15 -24.35
CA ALA A 139 3.80 -0.95 -23.46
C ALA A 139 3.75 -0.49 -21.99
N LEU A 140 4.73 0.29 -21.53
CA LEU A 140 4.74 0.86 -20.18
C LEU A 140 3.54 1.78 -19.94
N ARG A 141 3.18 2.66 -20.90
CA ARG A 141 1.99 3.52 -20.80
C ARG A 141 0.72 2.69 -20.59
N HIS A 142 0.54 1.64 -21.39
CA HIS A 142 -0.60 0.74 -21.27
C HIS A 142 -0.61 0.03 -19.91
N GLN A 143 0.54 -0.47 -19.45
CA GLN A 143 0.66 -1.12 -18.14
C GLN A 143 0.33 -0.16 -16.99
N CYS A 144 0.85 1.06 -17.03
CA CYS A 144 0.54 2.10 -16.05
C CYS A 144 -0.96 2.43 -16.05
N ALA A 145 -1.57 2.60 -17.22
CA ALA A 145 -3.00 2.85 -17.34
C ALA A 145 -3.84 1.69 -16.77
N HIS A 146 -3.50 0.44 -17.09
CA HIS A 146 -4.16 -0.75 -16.54
C HIS A 146 -3.99 -0.87 -15.03
N ALA A 147 -2.83 -0.49 -14.50
CA ALA A 147 -2.57 -0.43 -13.06
C ALA A 147 -3.25 0.77 -12.38
N GLY A 148 -3.93 1.66 -13.12
CA GLY A 148 -4.68 2.80 -12.62
C GLY A 148 -3.85 4.08 -12.38
N TYR A 149 -2.63 4.14 -12.92
CA TYR A 149 -1.78 5.33 -12.83
C TYR A 149 -2.29 6.45 -13.74
N HIS A 150 -2.13 7.69 -13.29
CA HIS A 150 -2.52 8.88 -14.05
C HIS A 150 -1.36 9.41 -14.89
N HIS A 151 -1.58 9.54 -16.20
CA HIS A 151 -0.63 10.21 -17.07
C HIS A 151 -0.77 11.73 -16.90
N VAL A 152 0.28 12.36 -16.38
CA VAL A 152 0.32 13.80 -16.08
C VAL A 152 1.47 14.46 -16.84
N ASN A 153 1.41 15.79 -16.94
CA ASN A 153 2.54 16.52 -17.50
C ASN A 153 3.73 16.49 -16.55
N GLN A 154 3.50 16.73 -15.26
CA GLN A 154 4.52 16.78 -14.22
C GLN A 154 4.07 15.93 -13.03
N VAL A 155 4.94 15.02 -12.59
CA VAL A 155 4.66 14.10 -11.50
C VAL A 155 4.89 14.80 -10.16
N MET A 156 3.86 14.74 -9.31
CA MET A 156 3.82 15.37 -7.99
C MET A 156 3.39 14.39 -6.89
N SER A 157 2.53 13.41 -7.18
CA SER A 157 1.94 12.51 -6.17
C SER A 157 2.09 11.03 -6.55
N PRO A 158 2.06 10.10 -5.56
CA PRO A 158 2.02 8.67 -5.84
C PRO A 158 0.88 8.27 -6.79
N GLY A 159 1.15 7.34 -7.70
CA GLY A 159 0.20 6.92 -8.72
C GLY A 159 0.21 7.77 -9.99
N GLU A 160 1.16 8.69 -10.13
CA GLU A 160 1.33 9.51 -11.33
C GLU A 160 2.55 9.08 -12.15
N PHE A 161 2.47 9.29 -13.46
CA PHE A 161 3.60 9.12 -14.36
C PHE A 161 3.56 10.13 -15.52
N SER A 162 4.71 10.43 -16.09
CA SER A 162 4.85 11.21 -17.31
C SER A 162 5.92 10.60 -18.21
N VAL A 163 5.77 10.76 -19.52
CA VAL A 163 6.75 10.27 -20.49
C VAL A 163 7.01 11.37 -21.51
N ARG A 164 8.28 11.75 -21.67
CA ARG A 164 8.75 12.82 -22.55
C ARG A 164 9.99 12.36 -23.32
N GLY A 165 9.79 11.91 -24.56
CA GLY A 165 10.88 11.28 -25.33
C GLY A 165 11.37 10.02 -24.62
N GLY A 166 12.68 9.88 -24.44
CA GLY A 166 13.30 8.78 -23.67
C GLY A 166 13.27 8.95 -22.15
N LEU A 167 12.56 9.95 -21.62
CA LEU A 167 12.50 10.20 -20.17
C LEU A 167 11.14 9.79 -19.60
N VAL A 168 11.13 9.01 -18.53
CA VAL A 168 9.93 8.67 -17.78
C VAL A 168 10.06 9.15 -16.35
N ASP A 169 9.16 10.03 -15.92
CA ASP A 169 8.98 10.32 -14.50
C ASP A 169 7.83 9.48 -13.96
N LEU A 170 8.02 8.91 -12.79
CA LEU A 170 7.08 7.95 -12.23
C LEU A 170 7.12 8.04 -10.71
N PHE A 171 5.96 8.12 -10.08
CA PHE A 171 5.85 8.01 -8.62
C PHE A 171 5.10 6.72 -8.28
N PRO A 172 5.83 5.61 -8.05
CA PRO A 172 5.22 4.33 -7.74
C PRO A 172 4.42 4.37 -6.44
N MET A 173 3.27 3.71 -6.41
CA MET A 173 2.63 3.37 -5.14
C MET A 173 3.55 2.46 -4.33
N GLY A 174 3.61 2.73 -3.03
CA GLY A 174 4.48 2.10 -2.05
C GLY A 174 5.91 2.64 -2.00
N SER A 175 6.24 3.65 -2.81
CA SER A 175 7.49 4.41 -2.68
C SER A 175 7.24 5.70 -1.90
N VAL A 176 8.24 6.14 -1.15
CA VAL A 176 8.27 7.46 -0.48
C VAL A 176 8.82 8.58 -1.35
N VAL A 177 9.41 8.23 -2.52
CA VAL A 177 10.01 9.18 -3.47
C VAL A 177 9.69 8.78 -4.91
N PRO A 178 9.62 9.74 -5.84
CA PRO A 178 9.45 9.43 -7.25
C PRO A 178 10.79 9.14 -7.92
N TYR A 179 10.73 8.57 -9.12
CA TYR A 179 11.86 8.16 -9.92
C TYR A 179 11.80 8.72 -11.34
N ARG A 180 12.96 9.11 -11.85
CA ARG A 180 13.22 9.49 -13.22
C ARG A 180 14.03 8.38 -13.88
N ILE A 181 13.49 7.81 -14.94
CA ILE A 181 14.06 6.75 -15.76
C ILE A 181 14.51 7.40 -17.06
N ASP A 182 15.80 7.27 -17.37
CA ASP A 182 16.41 7.79 -18.59
C ASP A 182 16.73 6.60 -19.51
N LEU A 183 16.19 6.63 -20.72
CA LEU A 183 16.38 5.59 -21.73
C LEU A 183 17.37 6.05 -22.79
N PHE A 184 18.27 5.14 -23.17
CA PHE A 184 19.05 5.23 -24.39
C PHE A 184 18.49 4.23 -25.39
N ASP A 185 17.90 4.74 -26.48
CA ASP A 185 17.04 3.97 -27.39
C ASP A 185 15.90 3.26 -26.63
N ASP A 186 15.97 1.93 -26.52
CA ASP A 186 14.98 1.09 -25.82
C ASP A 186 15.51 0.50 -24.51
N GLU A 187 16.67 0.93 -24.01
CA GLU A 187 17.30 0.40 -22.80
C GLU A 187 17.29 1.43 -21.65
N ILE A 188 16.98 0.98 -20.44
CA ILE A 188 17.07 1.83 -19.24
C ILE A 188 18.55 2.09 -18.90
N GLU A 189 19.03 3.28 -19.22
CA GLU A 189 20.41 3.69 -18.94
C GLU A 189 20.59 4.04 -17.45
N THR A 190 19.67 4.84 -16.91
CA THR A 190 19.70 5.26 -15.51
C THR A 190 18.32 5.30 -14.88
N ILE A 191 18.27 5.03 -13.58
CA ILE A 191 17.12 5.32 -12.74
C ILE A 191 17.64 6.18 -11.59
N ARG A 192 17.00 7.32 -11.34
CA ARG A 192 17.36 8.24 -10.26
C ARG A 192 16.11 8.64 -9.49
N THR A 193 16.21 8.82 -8.18
CA THR A 193 15.18 9.55 -7.44
C THR A 193 15.16 11.02 -7.89
N PHE A 194 14.04 11.71 -7.70
CA PHE A 194 13.99 13.16 -7.90
C PHE A 194 13.11 13.85 -6.87
N ASP A 195 13.30 15.15 -6.70
CA ASP A 195 12.53 16.00 -5.80
C ASP A 195 11.33 16.61 -6.56
N VAL A 196 10.11 16.40 -6.05
CA VAL A 196 8.86 16.83 -6.74
C VAL A 196 8.73 18.35 -6.86
N ASP A 197 9.31 19.12 -5.94
CA ASP A 197 9.18 20.57 -5.94
C ASP A 197 10.16 21.23 -6.93
N THR A 198 11.41 20.77 -6.92
CA THR A 198 12.50 21.31 -7.75
C THR A 198 12.64 20.61 -9.09
N GLN A 199 12.04 19.42 -9.25
CA GLN A 199 12.10 18.56 -10.44
C GLN A 199 13.53 18.13 -10.80
N ARG A 200 14.43 18.12 -9.81
CA ARG A 200 15.84 17.76 -9.97
C ARG A 200 16.10 16.34 -9.54
N SER A 201 16.85 15.61 -10.36
CA SER A 201 17.35 14.29 -10.01
C SER A 201 18.30 14.36 -8.81
N LEU A 202 18.21 13.34 -7.97
CA LEU A 202 18.99 13.16 -6.75
C LEU A 202 19.89 11.92 -6.92
N TYR A 203 19.59 10.83 -6.22
CA TYR A 203 20.48 9.68 -6.11
C TYR A 203 20.10 8.57 -7.10
N PRO A 204 21.08 7.88 -7.71
CA PRO A 204 20.80 6.74 -8.59
C PRO A 204 20.33 5.52 -7.80
N VAL A 205 19.49 4.71 -8.43
CA VAL A 205 19.05 3.39 -7.94
C VAL A 205 19.18 2.34 -9.03
N SER A 206 19.36 1.08 -8.65
CA SER A 206 19.51 -0.03 -9.61
C SER A 206 18.19 -0.56 -10.14
N GLU A 207 17.14 -0.46 -9.34
CA GLU A 207 15.81 -0.97 -9.65
C GLU A 207 14.72 -0.23 -8.87
N ILE A 208 13.50 -0.31 -9.40
CA ILE A 208 12.29 0.18 -8.76
C ILE A 208 11.19 -0.87 -8.86
N ARG A 209 10.26 -0.81 -7.91
CA ARG A 209 9.06 -1.63 -7.89
C ARG A 209 7.84 -0.73 -7.99
N LEU A 210 6.85 -1.20 -8.74
CA LEU A 210 5.57 -0.57 -8.89
C LEU A 210 4.48 -1.47 -8.33
N LEU A 211 3.70 -0.93 -7.40
CA LEU A 211 2.43 -1.50 -6.96
C LEU A 211 1.29 -0.91 -7.79
N PRO A 212 0.09 -1.53 -7.84
CA PRO A 212 -1.07 -0.92 -8.49
C PRO A 212 -1.37 0.47 -7.91
N ALA A 213 -1.94 1.38 -8.70
CA ALA A 213 -2.29 2.72 -8.23
C ALA A 213 -3.51 2.75 -7.29
N ARG A 214 -4.29 1.66 -7.26
CA ARG A 214 -5.56 1.55 -6.53
C ARG A 214 -5.67 0.20 -5.83
N GLU A 215 -6.48 0.16 -4.78
CA GLU A 215 -6.84 -1.08 -4.07
C GLU A 215 -7.96 -1.88 -4.77
N PHE A 216 -8.25 -1.59 -6.04
CA PHE A 216 -9.21 -2.28 -6.89
C PHE A 216 -8.86 -2.09 -8.38
N PRO A 217 -9.20 -3.05 -9.26
CA PRO A 217 -8.87 -2.97 -10.67
C PRO A 217 -9.68 -1.90 -11.39
N LEU A 218 -9.02 -1.20 -12.33
CA LEU A 218 -9.63 -0.23 -13.27
C LEU A 218 -9.34 -0.59 -14.74
N ASP A 219 -8.94 -1.83 -14.99
CA ASP A 219 -8.82 -2.39 -16.32
C ASP A 219 -10.21 -2.70 -16.91
N GLU A 220 -10.24 -3.11 -18.19
CA GLU A 220 -11.50 -3.41 -18.90
C GLU A 220 -12.34 -4.46 -18.18
N GLU A 221 -11.71 -5.50 -17.61
CA GLU A 221 -12.39 -6.56 -16.87
C GLU A 221 -12.98 -6.02 -15.55
N GLY A 222 -12.22 -5.22 -14.80
CA GLY A 222 -12.66 -4.56 -13.58
C GLY A 222 -13.85 -3.63 -13.82
N ILE A 223 -13.79 -2.80 -14.86
CA ILE A 223 -14.86 -1.88 -15.26
C ILE A 223 -16.11 -2.67 -15.70
N ALA A 224 -15.95 -3.71 -16.52
CA ALA A 224 -17.07 -4.55 -16.94
C ALA A 224 -17.77 -5.23 -15.76
N LYS A 225 -16.97 -5.77 -14.82
CA LYS A 225 -17.47 -6.41 -13.59
C LYS A 225 -18.17 -5.41 -12.68
N PHE A 226 -17.64 -4.19 -12.52
CA PHE A 226 -18.30 -3.11 -11.80
C PHE A 226 -19.65 -2.77 -12.44
N ARG A 227 -19.70 -2.58 -13.76
CA ARG A 227 -20.94 -2.24 -14.48
C ARG A 227 -22.02 -3.32 -14.37
N SER A 228 -21.65 -4.60 -14.40
CA SER A 228 -22.59 -5.71 -14.19
C SER A 228 -23.15 -5.69 -12.77
N GLN A 229 -22.27 -5.70 -11.77
CA GLN A 229 -22.70 -5.75 -10.36
C GLN A 229 -23.48 -4.50 -9.95
N PHE A 230 -23.13 -3.32 -10.48
CA PHE A 230 -23.87 -2.09 -10.20
C PHE A 230 -25.34 -2.20 -10.67
N ARG A 231 -25.57 -2.69 -11.89
CA ARG A 231 -26.93 -2.86 -12.44
C ARG A 231 -27.72 -3.96 -11.73
N GLU A 232 -27.05 -4.95 -11.16
CA GLU A 232 -27.68 -6.02 -10.38
C GLU A 232 -28.09 -5.55 -8.98
N GLN A 233 -27.30 -4.67 -8.36
CA GLN A 233 -27.50 -4.24 -6.96
C GLN A 233 -28.33 -2.97 -6.83
N PHE A 234 -28.28 -2.06 -7.80
CA PHE A 234 -28.96 -0.77 -7.74
C PHE A 234 -30.06 -0.67 -8.81
N GLU A 235 -31.26 -0.29 -8.36
CA GLU A 235 -32.40 -0.05 -9.24
C GLU A 235 -32.33 1.34 -9.93
N GLY A 236 -32.98 1.46 -11.09
CA GLY A 236 -33.09 2.72 -11.84
C GLY A 236 -32.06 2.88 -12.96
N ASP A 237 -31.94 4.09 -13.49
CA ASP A 237 -30.99 4.43 -14.56
C ASP A 237 -29.58 4.67 -13.99
N PRO A 238 -28.58 3.81 -14.28
CA PRO A 238 -27.22 3.95 -13.76
C PRO A 238 -26.55 5.27 -14.16
N GLN A 239 -26.94 5.87 -15.29
CA GLN A 239 -26.37 7.15 -15.77
C GLN A 239 -26.66 8.33 -14.84
N ARG A 240 -27.63 8.18 -13.92
CA ARG A 240 -27.89 9.18 -12.88
C ARG A 240 -26.85 9.14 -11.76
N ALA A 241 -26.20 8.00 -11.54
CA ALA A 241 -25.17 7.86 -10.52
C ALA A 241 -23.84 8.44 -11.02
N LYS A 242 -23.27 9.39 -10.26
CA LYS A 242 -21.98 9.99 -10.59
C LYS A 242 -20.87 8.94 -10.69
N ILE A 243 -20.76 8.05 -9.69
CA ILE A 243 -19.75 7.00 -9.67
C ILE A 243 -19.82 6.06 -10.88
N TYR A 244 -21.03 5.75 -11.37
CA TYR A 244 -21.18 4.89 -12.54
C TYR A 244 -20.61 5.56 -13.79
N LYS A 245 -20.85 6.86 -13.96
CA LYS A 245 -20.32 7.65 -15.08
C LYS A 245 -18.80 7.83 -14.99
N ASP A 246 -18.28 8.07 -13.80
CA ASP A 246 -16.85 8.32 -13.60
C ASP A 246 -15.99 7.07 -13.86
N VAL A 247 -16.57 5.86 -13.73
CA VAL A 247 -15.88 4.58 -13.95
C VAL A 247 -16.13 4.00 -15.36
N SER A 248 -17.21 4.39 -16.04
CA SER A 248 -17.67 3.74 -17.29
C SER A 248 -17.20 4.42 -18.58
#